data_AF-A0AAJ1BGA3-F1
#
_entry.id   AF-A0AAJ1BGA3-F1
#
_cell.length_a   1.000
_cell.length_b   1.000
_cell.length_c   1.000
_cell.angle_alpha   90.00
_cell.angle_beta   90.00
_cell.angle_gamma   90.00
#
_symmetry.space_group_name_H-M   'P 1'
#
loop_
_entity.id
_entity.type
_entity.pdbx_description
1 polymer ?
#
loop_
_entity_poly.entity_id
_entity_poly.type
_entity_poly.pdbx_seq_one_letter_code
_entity_poly.pdbx_strand_id
1 'polypeptide(L)' 'MNQTQIEAMIAIYVQAEIDVLQGKSSTVNGKQMTMEDLGEIRAGRKEWERRLAAIGRPRGGASQATFN' A
#
# COMPACT_ATOMS: atom_id res chain seq x y z
N MET A 1 -10.08 8.98 -1.30
CA MET A 1 -9.65 7.88 -0.42
C MET A 1 -8.83 8.49 0.70
N ASN A 2 -9.28 8.39 1.94
CA ASN A 2 -8.63 9.04 3.09
C ASN A 2 -7.43 8.23 3.56
N GLN A 3 -6.48 8.89 4.26
CA GLN A 3 -5.27 8.25 4.79
C GLN A 3 -5.58 6.94 5.52
N THR A 4 -6.59 6.95 6.39
CA THR A 4 -7.04 5.79 7.18
C THR A 4 -7.51 4.62 6.32
N GLN A 5 -8.12 4.89 5.15
CA GLN A 5 -8.55 3.84 4.23
C GLN A 5 -7.36 3.15 3.56
N ILE A 6 -6.27 3.89 3.33
CA ILE A 6 -5.04 3.35 2.73
C ILE A 6 -4.29 2.51 3.75
N GLU A 7 -4.19 2.98 4.99
CA GLU A 7 -3.60 2.23 6.11
C GLU A 7 -4.36 0.91 6.35
N ALA A 8 -5.70 0.95 6.32
CA ALA A 8 -6.52 -0.26 6.39
C ALA A 8 -6.22 -1.23 5.24
N MET A 9 -6.00 -0.70 4.03
CA MET A 9 -5.67 -1.52 2.87
C MET A 9 -4.29 -2.18 3.03
N ILE A 10 -3.28 -1.43 3.48
CA ILE A 10 -1.94 -1.95 3.78
C ILE A 10 -2.03 -3.10 4.79
N ALA A 11 -2.82 -2.94 5.86
CA ALA A 11 -3.01 -3.98 6.87
C ALA A 11 -3.62 -5.26 6.27
N ILE A 12 -4.57 -5.15 5.34
CA ILE A 12 -5.12 -6.32 4.62
C ILE A 12 -4.03 -7.05 3.83
N TYR A 13 -3.16 -6.32 3.11
CA TYR A 13 -2.04 -6.93 2.38
C TYR A 13 -0.98 -7.54 3.33
N VAL A 14 -0.81 -7.00 4.54
CA VAL A 14 0.08 -7.57 5.57
C VAL A 14 -0.48 -8.88 6.09
N GLN A 15 -1.76 -8.90 6.45
CA GLN A 15 -2.42 -10.11 6.94
C GLN A 15 -2.41 -11.21 5.88
N ALA A 16 -2.68 -10.82 4.62
CA ALA A 16 -2.61 -11.75 3.49
C ALA A 16 -1.21 -12.35 3.30
N GLU A 17 -0.14 -11.57 3.48
CA GLU A 17 1.22 -12.11 3.41
C GLU A 17 1.49 -13.12 4.53
N ILE A 18 1.00 -12.87 5.75
CA ILE A 18 1.16 -13.80 6.88
C ILE A 18 0.42 -15.11 6.61
N ASP A 19 -0.84 -15.04 6.17
CA ASP A 19 -1.66 -16.21 5.85
C ASP A 19 -1.04 -17.02 4.70
N VAL A 20 -0.56 -16.34 3.65
CA VAL A 20 0.14 -16.97 2.54
C VAL A 20 1.44 -17.62 2.98
N LEU A 21 2.22 -16.98 3.86
CA LEU A 21 3.42 -17.58 4.45
C LEU A 21 3.09 -18.80 5.34
N GLN A 22 1.90 -18.84 5.93
CA GLN A 22 1.38 -20.02 6.65
C GLN A 22 0.89 -21.13 5.72
N GLY A 23 0.95 -20.95 4.40
CA GLY A 23 0.46 -21.93 3.42
C GLY A 23 -1.05 -21.87 3.19
N LYS A 24 -1.73 -20.80 3.61
CA LYS A 24 -3.15 -20.56 3.34
C LYS A 24 -3.31 -19.66 2.13
N SER A 25 -4.45 -19.75 1.44
CA SER A 25 -4.81 -18.77 0.41
C SER A 25 -5.52 -17.58 1.03
N SER A 26 -5.12 -16.35 0.69
CA SER A 26 -5.77 -15.12 1.15
C SER A 26 -6.52 -14.43 0.03
N THR A 27 -7.77 -14.05 0.28
CA THR A 27 -8.56 -13.30 -0.69
C THR A 27 -8.33 -11.82 -0.50
N VAL A 28 -7.58 -11.19 -1.41
CA VAL A 28 -7.35 -9.75 -1.42
C VAL A 28 -8.13 -9.13 -2.57
N ASN A 29 -9.03 -8.19 -2.26
CA ASN A 29 -9.84 -7.48 -3.26
C ASN A 29 -10.67 -8.42 -4.16
N GLY A 30 -11.17 -9.54 -3.61
CA GLY A 30 -11.94 -10.53 -4.36
C GLY A 30 -11.12 -11.48 -5.23
N LYS A 31 -9.79 -11.30 -5.30
CA LYS A 31 -8.87 -12.23 -5.97
C LYS A 31 -8.21 -13.12 -4.92
N GLN A 32 -8.22 -14.42 -5.14
CA GLN A 32 -7.50 -15.37 -4.31
C GLN A 32 -6.00 -15.22 -4.62
N MET A 33 -5.22 -14.90 -3.59
CA MET A 33 -3.77 -14.80 -3.68
C MET A 33 -3.13 -15.91 -2.87
N THR A 34 -2.08 -16.51 -3.44
CA THR A 34 -1.40 -17.69 -2.89
C THR A 34 0.10 -17.42 -2.78
N MET A 35 0.90 -18.41 -2.38
CA MET A 35 2.37 -18.27 -2.29
C MET A 35 3.01 -17.86 -3.61
N GLU A 36 2.40 -18.20 -4.74
CA GLU A 36 2.88 -17.79 -6.06
C GLU A 36 2.70 -16.28 -6.29
N ASP A 37 1.69 -15.68 -5.68
CA ASP A 37 1.39 -14.25 -5.74
C ASP A 37 2.12 -13.43 -4.66
N LEU A 38 3.01 -14.03 -3.86
CA LEU A 38 3.68 -13.34 -2.75
C LEU A 38 4.50 -12.13 -3.24
N GLY A 39 5.04 -12.22 -4.46
CA GLY A 39 5.64 -11.08 -5.17
C GLY A 39 4.63 -9.97 -5.49
N GLU A 40 3.44 -10.32 -5.97
CA GLU A 40 2.34 -9.38 -6.25
C GLU A 40 1.80 -8.74 -4.96
N ILE A 41 1.62 -9.49 -3.88
CA ILE A 41 1.18 -8.99 -2.57
C ILE A 41 2.15 -7.93 -2.03
N ARG A 42 3.46 -8.21 -2.11
CA ARG A 42 4.51 -7.23 -1.72
C ARG A 42 4.50 -6.01 -2.61
N ALA A 43 4.37 -6.19 -3.93
CA ALA A 43 4.29 -5.08 -4.87
C ALA A 43 3.06 -4.19 -4.59
N GLY A 44 1.90 -4.81 -4.34
CA GLY A 44 0.67 -4.12 -3.98
C GLY A 44 0.82 -3.32 -2.68
N ARG A 45 1.41 -3.90 -1.64
CA ARG A 45 1.72 -3.18 -0.39
C ARG A 45 2.59 -1.95 -0.63
N LYS A 46 3.67 -2.12 -1.38
CA LYS A 46 4.63 -1.05 -1.68
C LYS A 46 3.97 0.09 -2.48
N GLU A 47 3.05 -0.23 -3.38
CA GLU A 47 2.24 0.75 -4.10
C GLU A 47 1.32 1.54 -3.16
N TRP A 48 0.65 0.85 -2.22
CA TRP A 48 -0.19 1.53 -1.23
C TRP A 48 0.61 2.38 -0.25
N GLU A 49 1.77 1.92 0.21
CA GLU A 49 2.70 2.73 1.02
C GLU A 49 3.18 3.97 0.25
N ARG A 50 3.46 3.82 -1.05
CA ARG A 50 3.86 4.95 -1.91
C ARG A 50 2.71 5.96 -2.05
N ARG A 51 1.48 5.49 -2.22
CA ARG A 51 0.27 6.34 -2.23
C ARG A 51 0.04 7.02 -0.88
N LEU A 52 0.24 6.31 0.23
CA LEU A 52 0.15 6.87 1.58
C LEU A 52 1.16 8.00 1.75
N ALA A 53 2.42 7.76 1.37
CA ALA A 53 3.49 8.75 1.40
C ALA A 53 3.18 9.96 0.50
N ALA A 54 2.55 9.75 -0.66
CA ALA A 54 2.15 10.82 -1.56
C ALA A 54 1.02 11.70 -1.01
N ILE A 55 0.11 11.11 -0.21
CA ILE A 55 -0.99 11.84 0.44
C ILE A 55 -0.52 12.56 1.71
N GLY A 56 0.37 11.93 2.47
CA GLY A 56 0.97 12.50 3.67
C GLY A 56 2.01 13.58 3.38
N ARG A 57 2.52 13.69 2.14
CA ARG A 57 3.43 14.77 1.75
C ARG A 57 2.60 16.01 1.43
N PRO A 58 2.63 17.08 2.26
CA PRO A 58 2.08 18.35 1.84
C PRO A 58 2.82 18.75 0.56
N ARG A 59 2.09 19.28 -0.44
CA ARG A 59 2.70 19.85 -1.65
C ARG A 59 3.43 21.16 -1.31
N GLY A 60 4.36 21.14 -0.36
CA GLY A 60 5.20 22.25 0.06
C GLY A 60 6.50 22.21 -0.75
N GLY A 61 6.43 22.69 -1.98
CA GLY A 61 7.59 22.73 -2.88
C GLY A 61 7.39 23.61 -4.11
N ALA A 62 6.42 24.53 -4.09
CA ALA A 62 6.48 25.68 -4.97
C ALA A 62 7.37 26.70 -4.24
N SER A 63 8.66 26.66 -4.55
CA SER A 63 9.56 27.78 -4.25
C SER A 63 9.01 28.99 -4.98
N GLN A 64 8.21 29.80 -4.29
CA GLN A 64 8.00 31.19 -4.66
C GLN A 64 9.36 31.85 -4.41
N ALA A 65 10.22 31.80 -5.41
CA ALA A 65 11.40 32.64 -5.47
C ALA A 65 10.88 34.08 -5.51
N THR A 66 10.83 34.72 -4.35
CA THR A 66 10.66 36.16 -4.27
C THR A 66 11.96 36.78 -4.80
N PHE A 67 11.91 37.26 -6.02
CA PHE A 67 12.94 38.13 -6.58
C PHE A 67 12.77 39.52 -5.92
N ASN A 68 13.83 40.02 -5.29
CA ASN A 68 13.93 41.36 -4.71
C ASN A 68 14.73 42.28 -5.64
#